data_AF-A0A2H0RNU5-F1
#
_entry.id   AF-A0A2H0RNU5-F1
#
_cell.length_a   1.000
_cell.length_b   1.000
_cell.length_c   1.000
_cell.angle_alpha   90.00
_cell.angle_beta   90.00
_cell.angle_gamma   90.00
#
_symmetry.space_group_name_H-M   'P 1'
#
loop_
_entity.id
_entity.type
_entity.pdbx_description
1 polymer ?
#
loop_
_entity_poly.entity_id
_entity_poly.type
_entity_poly.pdbx_seq_one_letter_code
_entity_poly.pdbx_strand_id
1 'polypeptide(L)'
;MRERVFILFCGITTILLCIPLAKDLPLSMALADPVVRARAPQAVESLRRRGLWLVNTELTGIERNGESVCFHWVERYRNRTQQRDAKPITTCF
;
A
#
# COMPACT_ATOMS: atom_id res chain seq x y z
N MET A 1 10.35 31.51 25.07
CA MET A 1 10.79 30.09 25.08
C MET A 1 9.65 29.09 24.97
N ARG A 2 8.44 29.36 25.49
CA ARG A 2 7.29 28.43 25.50
C ARG A 2 6.74 28.08 24.10
N GLU A 3 6.79 29.00 23.15
CA GLU A 3 6.26 28.81 21.78
C GLU A 3 7.10 27.89 20.91
N ARG A 4 8.44 27.90 21.08
CA ARG A 4 9.35 27.02 20.32
C ARG A 4 9.17 25.55 20.70
N VAL A 5 8.82 25.28 21.96
CA VAL A 5 8.52 23.92 22.44
C VAL A 5 7.22 23.39 21.84
N PHE A 6 6.21 24.26 21.67
CA PHE A 6 4.93 23.89 21.04
C PHE A 6 5.10 23.50 19.57
N ILE A 7 5.91 24.25 18.82
CA ILE A 7 6.15 23.96 17.39
C ILE A 7 6.91 22.63 17.22
N LEU A 8 7.91 22.37 18.07
CA LEU A 8 8.64 21.11 18.10
C LEU A 8 7.73 19.92 18.45
N PHE A 9 6.87 20.09 19.45
CA PHE A 9 5.93 19.04 19.86
C PHE A 9 4.91 18.73 18.76
N CYS A 10 4.37 19.77 18.11
CA CYS A 10 3.44 19.61 16.99
C CYS A 10 4.12 18.85 15.83
N GLY A 11 5.34 19.24 15.44
CA GLY A 11 6.09 18.56 14.37
C GLY A 11 6.34 17.09 14.66
N ILE A 12 6.74 16.75 15.89
CA ILE A 12 6.99 15.36 16.31
C ILE A 12 5.69 14.55 16.31
N THR A 13 4.57 15.11 16.79
CA THR A 13 3.28 14.42 16.74
C THR A 13 2.78 14.18 15.32
N THR A 14 2.96 15.13 14.40
CA THR A 14 2.54 14.94 13.00
C THR A 14 3.37 13.85 12.31
N ILE A 15 4.67 13.78 12.59
CA ILE A 15 5.54 12.73 12.06
C ILE A 15 5.16 11.37 12.66
N LEU A 16 4.95 11.28 13.98
CA LEU A 16 4.55 10.04 14.65
C LEU A 16 3.16 9.53 14.24
N LEU A 17 2.21 10.42 13.92
CA LEU A 17 0.88 10.06 13.42
C LEU A 17 0.88 9.60 11.96
N CYS A 18 1.82 10.09 11.13
CA CYS A 18 1.93 9.67 9.73
C CYS A 18 2.62 8.31 9.54
N ILE A 19 3.53 7.92 10.44
CA ILE A 19 4.27 6.65 10.37
C ILE A 19 3.36 5.40 10.37
N PRO A 20 2.31 5.26 11.22
CA PRO A 20 1.46 4.08 11.19
C PRO A 20 0.63 3.97 9.90
N LEU A 21 0.26 5.09 9.25
CA LEU A 21 -0.44 5.06 7.96
C LEU A 21 0.46 4.59 6.81
N ALA A 22 1.76 4.86 6.88
CA ALA A 22 2.72 4.43 5.87
C ALA A 22 3.14 2.96 6.02
N LYS A 23 2.88 2.34 7.18
CA LYS A 23 3.38 0.99 7.49
C LYS A 23 2.72 -0.11 6.65
N ASP A 24 1.51 0.14 6.15
CA ASP A 24 0.73 -0.82 5.36
C ASP A 24 0.82 -0.59 3.85
N LEU A 25 1.45 0.50 3.39
CA LEU A 25 1.67 0.74 1.97
C LEU A 25 3.11 0.35 1.60
N PRO A 26 3.31 -0.49 0.56
CA PRO A 26 4.66 -0.75 0.06
C PRO A 26 5.32 0.56 -0.34
N LEU A 27 6.59 0.75 0.05
CA LEU A 27 7.34 2.00 -0.13
C LEU A 27 7.31 2.50 -1.60
N SER A 28 7.23 1.56 -2.55
CA SER A 28 7.09 1.82 -3.99
C SER A 28 5.80 2.56 -4.35
N MET A 29 4.70 2.35 -3.61
CA MET A 29 3.46 3.10 -3.79
C MET A 29 3.53 4.51 -3.18
N ALA A 30 4.23 4.70 -2.07
CA ALA A 30 4.33 6.00 -1.40
C ALA A 30 5.08 7.05 -2.25
N LEU A 31 5.97 6.59 -3.15
CA LEU A 31 6.74 7.43 -4.07
C LEU A 31 6.10 7.56 -5.46
N ALA A 32 4.92 6.97 -5.68
CA ALA A 32 4.25 6.99 -6.97
C ALA A 32 3.54 8.33 -7.25
N ASP A 33 3.13 8.51 -8.51
CA ASP A 33 2.33 9.65 -8.98
C ASP A 33 1.12 9.91 -8.04
N PRO A 34 0.76 11.18 -7.76
CA PRO A 34 -0.37 11.52 -6.88
C PRO A 34 -1.66 10.74 -7.16
N VAL A 35 -1.95 10.45 -8.44
CA VAL A 35 -3.14 9.67 -8.84
C VAL A 35 -3.03 8.23 -8.35
N VAL A 36 -1.87 7.60 -8.53
CA VAL A 36 -1.60 6.23 -8.06
C VAL A 36 -1.69 6.15 -6.54
N ARG A 37 -1.13 7.14 -5.83
CA ARG A 37 -1.21 7.21 -4.36
C ARG A 37 -2.65 7.35 -3.86
N ALA A 38 -3.48 8.11 -4.55
CA ALA A 38 -4.89 8.25 -4.19
C ALA A 38 -5.69 6.94 -4.37
N ARG A 39 -5.31 6.10 -5.34
CA ARG A 39 -5.97 4.81 -5.63
C ARG A 39 -5.38 3.62 -4.87
N ALA A 40 -4.16 3.73 -4.35
CA ALA A 40 -3.49 2.64 -3.62
C ALA A 40 -4.29 2.10 -2.41
N PRO A 41 -4.91 2.94 -1.55
CA PRO A 41 -5.74 2.43 -0.45
C PRO A 41 -6.95 1.63 -0.95
N GLN A 42 -7.55 2.03 -2.07
CA GLN A 42 -8.69 1.33 -2.67
C GLN A 42 -8.28 -0.04 -3.22
N ALA A 43 -7.09 -0.12 -3.82
CA ALA A 43 -6.54 -1.38 -4.30
C ALA A 43 -6.23 -2.36 -3.17
N VAL A 44 -5.59 -1.88 -2.10
CA VAL A 44 -5.31 -2.68 -0.90
C VAL A 44 -6.61 -3.16 -0.23
N GLU A 45 -7.60 -2.29 -0.08
CA GLU A 45 -8.89 -2.65 0.50
C GLU A 45 -9.66 -3.67 -0.37
N SER A 46 -9.55 -3.57 -1.70
CA SER A 46 -10.11 -4.57 -2.61
C SER A 46 -9.49 -5.96 -2.41
N LEU A 47 -8.19 -6.05 -2.13
CA LEU A 47 -7.54 -7.33 -1.81
C LEU A 47 -8.05 -7.88 -0.49
N ARG A 48 -8.12 -7.04 0.54
CA ARG A 48 -8.62 -7.43 1.88
C ARG A 48 -10.04 -7.99 1.81
N ARG A 49 -10.95 -7.34 1.08
CA ARG A 49 -12.34 -7.81 0.90
C ARG A 49 -12.44 -9.15 0.19
N ARG A 50 -11.45 -9.51 -0.63
CA ARG A 50 -11.34 -10.81 -1.31
C ARG A 50 -10.71 -11.90 -0.43
N GLY A 51 -10.40 -11.59 0.82
CA GLY A 51 -9.69 -12.50 1.73
C GLY A 51 -8.21 -12.67 1.40
N LEU A 52 -7.65 -11.80 0.56
CA LEU A 52 -6.25 -11.84 0.16
C LEU A 52 -5.45 -11.00 1.16
N TRP A 53 -4.56 -11.66 1.88
CA TRP A 53 -3.71 -11.00 2.87
C TRP A 53 -2.47 -10.43 2.19
N LEU A 54 -2.13 -9.18 2.52
CA LEU A 54 -0.95 -8.49 1.98
C LEU A 54 0.36 -9.26 2.17
N VAL A 55 0.44 -10.12 3.20
CA VAL A 55 1.62 -10.96 3.47
C VAL A 55 1.86 -12.03 2.41
N ASN A 56 0.81 -12.42 1.67
CA ASN A 56 0.88 -13.43 0.61
C ASN A 56 0.73 -12.82 -0.78
N THR A 57 0.55 -11.50 -0.90
CA THR A 57 0.38 -10.81 -2.18
C THR A 57 1.49 -9.80 -2.40
N GLU A 58 2.24 -9.98 -3.47
CA GLU A 58 3.34 -9.11 -3.86
C GLU A 58 2.88 -8.20 -5.01
N LEU A 59 3.09 -6.89 -4.89
CA LEU A 59 2.85 -5.96 -5.99
C LEU A 59 3.95 -6.12 -7.04
N THR A 60 3.60 -6.52 -8.26
CA THR A 60 4.54 -6.74 -9.36
C THR A 60 4.57 -5.59 -10.35
N GLY A 61 3.53 -4.78 -10.42
CA GLY A 61 3.47 -3.66 -11.35
C GLY A 61 2.31 -2.72 -11.10
N ILE A 62 2.43 -1.52 -11.64
CA ILE A 62 1.37 -0.51 -11.68
C ILE A 62 1.30 -0.01 -13.11
N GLU A 63 0.13 -0.14 -13.72
CA GLU A 63 -0.14 0.36 -15.06
C GLU A 63 -1.13 1.53 -14.96
N ARG A 64 -0.84 2.62 -15.66
CA ARG A 64 -1.74 3.77 -15.76
C ARG A 64 -2.26 3.84 -17.20
N ASN A 65 -3.57 3.78 -17.36
CA ASN A 65 -4.22 3.94 -18.65
C ASN A 65 -5.19 5.12 -18.59
N GLY A 66 -4.69 6.30 -18.98
CA GLY A 66 -5.41 7.58 -18.87
C GLY A 66 -5.69 7.96 -17.42
N GLU A 67 -6.98 7.97 -17.06
CA GLU A 67 -7.48 8.24 -15.71
C GLU A 67 -7.53 7.00 -14.81
N SER A 68 -7.38 5.81 -15.40
CA SER A 68 -7.42 4.55 -14.66
C SER A 68 -6.04 4.10 -14.20
N VAL A 69 -5.98 3.53 -12.99
CA VAL A 69 -4.77 2.94 -12.41
C VAL A 69 -5.06 1.48 -12.08
N CYS A 70 -4.30 0.59 -12.72
CA CYS A 70 -4.32 -0.85 -12.47
C CYS A 70 -3.10 -1.26 -11.64
N PHE A 71 -3.34 -2.02 -10.59
CA PHE A 71 -2.31 -2.63 -9.75
C PHE A 71 -2.26 -4.12 -10.05
N HIS A 72 -1.08 -4.60 -10.41
CA HIS A 72 -0.80 -6.01 -10.68
C HIS A 72 -0.13 -6.62 -9.46
N TRP A 73 -0.73 -7.68 -8.98
CA TRP A 73 -0.31 -8.43 -7.80
C TRP A 73 -0.08 -9.88 -8.17
N VAL A 74 0.77 -10.53 -7.41
CA VAL A 74 0.96 -11.98 -7.47
C VAL A 74 0.73 -12.54 -6.08
N GLU A 75 -0.24 -13.43 -5.95
CA GLU A 75 -0.45 -14.19 -4.73
C GLU A 75 0.52 -15.38 -4.71
N ARG A 76 1.40 -15.41 -3.71
CA ARG A 76 2.32 -16.51 -3.43
C ARG A 76 1.93 -17.12 -2.09
N TYR A 77 1.31 -18.31 -2.14
CA TYR A 77 1.01 -19.08 -0.94
C TYR A 77 2.09 -20.13 -0.73
N ARG A 78 2.87 -19.99 0.35
CA ARG A 78 3.88 -20.98 0.74
C ARG A 78 3.51 -21.56 2.10
N ASN A 79 2.90 -22.75 2.09
CA ASN A 79 2.80 -23.58 3.29
C ASN A 79 3.94 -24.63 3.27
N ARG A 80 4.34 -25.14 4.44
CA ARG A 80 5.36 -26.20 4.57
C ARG A 80 5.09 -27.43 3.70
N THR A 81 3.83 -27.67 3.32
CA THR A 81 3.36 -28.86 2.60
C THR A 81 2.82 -28.59 1.21
N GLN A 82 2.55 -27.33 0.84
CA GLN A 82 2.01 -26.97 -0.47
C GLN A 82 2.61 -25.65 -0.95
N GLN A 83 3.29 -25.74 -2.09
CA GLN A 83 3.63 -24.59 -2.91
C GLN A 83 2.54 -24.50 -3.98
N ARG A 84 1.66 -23.50 -3.83
CA ARG A 84 0.62 -23.24 -4.83
C ARG A 84 1.22 -22.33 -5.91
N ASP A 85 0.85 -22.57 -7.17
CA ASP A 85 1.30 -21.72 -8.27
C ASP A 85 0.90 -20.26 -8.05
N ALA A 86 1.79 -19.38 -8.47
CA ALA A 86 1.62 -17.94 -8.37
C ALA A 86 0.34 -17.51 -9.12
N LYS A 87 -0.65 -16.97 -8.39
CA LYS A 87 -1.90 -16.52 -9.00
C LYS A 87 -1.82 -15.01 -9.29
N PRO A 88 -1.88 -14.58 -10.56
CA PRO A 88 -1.91 -13.16 -10.88
C PRO A 88 -3.27 -12.57 -10.49
N ILE A 89 -3.23 -11.35 -9.94
CA ILE A 89 -4.42 -10.63 -9.50
C ILE A 89 -4.27 -9.18 -9.95
N THR A 90 -5.28 -8.65 -10.62
CA THR A 90 -5.30 -7.24 -11.04
C THR A 90 -6.46 -6.52 -10.39
N THR A 91 -6.23 -5.29 -9.94
CA THR A 91 -7.27 -4.38 -9.40
C THR A 91 -7.14 -3.02 -10.07
N CYS A 92 -8.20 -2.53 -10.71
CA CYS A 92 -8.19 -1.28 -11.48
C CYS A 92 -9.22 -0.27 -10.94
N PHE A 93 -8.87 1.02 -11.00
CA PHE A 93 -9.66 2.12 -10.44
C PHE A 93 -9.56 3.40 -11.26
#